data_AF-A0A6P6WEU5-F1
#
_entry.id   AF-A0A6P6WEU5-F1
#
_cell.length_a   1.000
_cell.length_b   1.000
_cell.length_c   1.000
_cell.angle_alpha   90.00
_cell.angle_beta   90.00
_cell.angle_gamma   90.00
#
_symmetry.space_group_name_H-M   'P 1'
#
loop_
_entity.id
_entity.type
_entity.pdbx_description
1 polymer ?
#
loop_
_entity_poly.entity_id
_entity_poly.type
_entity_poly.pdbx_seq_one_letter_code
_entity_poly.pdbx_strand_id
1 'polypeptide(L)'
;MEALIYQFTILSDEALQDKNFDPSTIEDLMRLFELESYKAWAAMELEQEKEVQEAESCVEEAEEYLDSVMESAMEEFRRFEEEMNRACQAEYDSLVNVAESARKMGRSLEKAATNASKKYIEAAMNSATASMKSAMKALSSKYKKVHPS
;
A
#
# COMPACT_ATOMS: atom_id res chain seq x y z
N MET A 1 48.09 -30.06 20.70
CA MET A 1 48.96 -29.85 19.51
C MET A 1 50.28 -29.11 19.80
N GLU A 2 50.27 -27.88 20.31
CA GLU A 2 51.51 -27.08 20.54
C GLU A 2 52.61 -27.80 21.35
N ALA A 3 52.23 -28.50 22.42
CA ALA A 3 53.17 -29.27 23.23
C ALA A 3 53.87 -30.40 22.44
N LEU A 4 53.17 -31.00 21.46
CA LEU A 4 53.73 -32.03 20.59
C LEU A 4 54.71 -31.42 19.58
N ILE A 5 54.43 -30.22 19.05
CA ILE A 5 55.33 -29.48 18.15
C ILE A 5 56.62 -29.10 18.89
N TYR A 6 56.49 -28.65 20.13
CA TYR A 6 57.64 -28.36 20.98
C TYR A 6 58.50 -29.61 21.24
N GLN A 7 57.89 -30.73 21.60
CA GLN A 7 58.61 -32.00 21.78
C GLN A 7 59.27 -32.49 20.49
N PHE A 8 58.60 -32.33 19.35
CA PHE A 8 59.16 -32.71 18.05
C PHE A 8 60.41 -31.91 17.73
N THR A 9 60.41 -30.62 18.06
CA THR A 9 61.55 -29.73 17.88
C THR A 9 62.74 -30.19 18.72
N ILE A 10 62.52 -30.54 20.00
CA ILE A 10 63.58 -31.07 20.88
C ILE A 10 64.15 -32.37 20.35
N LEU A 11 63.30 -33.35 20.03
CA LEU A 11 63.75 -34.65 19.54
C LEU A 11 64.48 -34.55 18.19
N SER A 12 64.07 -33.61 17.33
CA SER A 12 64.74 -33.35 16.06
C SER A 12 66.14 -32.78 16.26
N ASP A 13 66.32 -31.85 17.20
CA ASP A 13 67.63 -31.30 17.55
C ASP A 13 68.54 -32.37 18.18
N GLU A 14 68.00 -33.22 19.06
CA GLU A 14 68.74 -34.34 19.66
C GLU A 14 69.19 -35.36 18.61
N ALA A 15 68.34 -35.72 17.65
CA ALA A 15 68.67 -36.65 16.58
C ALA A 15 69.82 -36.15 15.68
N LEU A 16 70.04 -34.83 15.59
CA LEU A 16 71.15 -34.24 14.84
C LEU A 16 72.47 -34.26 15.62
N GLN A 17 72.41 -34.21 16.94
CA GLN A 17 73.58 -34.04 17.81
C GLN A 17 74.07 -35.35 18.43
N ASP A 18 73.16 -36.29 18.74
CA ASP A 18 73.48 -37.57 19.37
C ASP A 18 73.53 -38.73 18.35
N LYS A 19 74.68 -39.40 18.26
CA LYS A 19 74.89 -40.55 17.37
C LYS A 19 74.22 -41.84 17.88
N ASN A 20 73.84 -41.89 19.15
CA ASN A 20 73.15 -43.03 19.76
C ASN A 20 71.64 -42.78 19.92
N PHE A 21 71.11 -41.74 19.27
CA PHE A 21 69.69 -41.41 19.30
C PHE A 21 68.83 -42.62 18.92
N ASP A 22 67.75 -42.84 19.67
CA ASP A 22 66.78 -43.90 19.40
C ASP A 22 65.63 -43.37 18.52
N PRO A 23 65.55 -43.78 17.23
CA PRO A 23 64.52 -43.30 16.31
C PRO A 23 63.10 -43.66 16.72
N SER A 24 62.91 -44.68 17.58
CA SER A 24 61.57 -45.10 18.02
C SER A 24 60.85 -44.00 18.82
N THR A 25 61.59 -43.09 19.46
CA THR A 25 61.04 -41.95 20.20
C THR A 25 60.31 -40.95 19.30
N ILE A 26 60.80 -40.73 18.07
CA ILE A 26 60.11 -39.91 17.07
C ILE A 26 58.85 -40.62 16.60
N GLU A 27 58.91 -41.93 16.38
CA GLU A 27 57.75 -42.70 15.94
C GLU A 27 56.62 -42.70 16.98
N ASP A 28 56.96 -42.87 18.25
CA ASP A 28 56.00 -42.75 19.36
C ASP A 28 55.38 -41.35 19.42
N LEU A 29 56.18 -40.30 19.23
CA LEU A 29 55.66 -38.93 19.15
C LEU A 29 54.75 -38.71 17.93
N MET A 30 55.07 -39.31 16.77
CA MET A 30 54.22 -39.23 15.58
C MET A 30 52.86 -39.90 15.80
N ARG A 31 52.80 -41.01 16.54
CA ARG A 31 51.51 -41.62 16.92
C ARG A 31 50.66 -40.71 17.81
N LEU A 32 51.30 -39.94 18.69
CA LEU A 32 50.59 -38.94 19.50
C LEU A 32 50.07 -37.77 18.64
N PHE A 33 50.84 -37.33 17.64
CA PHE A 33 50.37 -36.34 16.66
C PHE A 33 49.16 -36.81 15.88
N GLU A 34 49.20 -38.05 15.38
CA GLU A 34 48.10 -38.65 14.65
C GLU A 34 46.83 -38.69 15.52
N LEU A 35 46.94 -39.18 16.75
CA LEU A 35 45.82 -39.26 17.69
C LEU A 35 45.25 -37.87 18.01
N GLU A 36 46.11 -36.91 18.32
CA GLU A 36 45.70 -35.54 18.64
C GLU A 36 45.03 -34.87 17.42
N SER A 37 45.55 -35.10 16.22
CA SER A 37 44.98 -34.56 14.97
C SER A 37 43.59 -35.12 14.72
N TYR A 38 43.39 -36.43 14.88
CA TYR A 38 42.05 -37.03 14.76
C TYR A 38 41.07 -36.51 15.80
N LYS A 39 41.51 -36.32 17.04
CA LYS A 39 40.67 -35.71 18.09
C LYS A 39 40.28 -34.28 17.75
N ALA A 40 41.24 -33.47 17.31
CA ALA A 40 40.99 -32.10 16.91
C ALA A 40 40.03 -32.02 15.72
N TRP A 41 40.21 -32.90 14.73
CA TRP A 41 39.32 -32.95 13.58
C TRP A 41 37.90 -33.39 13.96
N ALA A 42 37.75 -34.45 14.77
CA ALA A 42 36.44 -34.90 15.23
C ALA A 42 35.74 -33.84 16.10
N ALA A 43 36.48 -33.11 16.94
CA ALA A 43 35.92 -32.00 17.72
C ALA A 43 35.45 -30.84 16.83
N MET A 44 36.25 -30.48 15.83
CA MET A 44 35.91 -29.44 14.85
C MET A 44 34.68 -29.83 14.03
N GLU A 45 34.58 -31.08 13.58
CA GLU A 45 33.44 -31.56 12.79
C GLU A 45 32.15 -31.56 13.62
N LEU A 46 32.22 -31.95 14.89
CA LEU A 46 31.09 -31.88 15.82
C LEU A 46 30.66 -30.43 16.11
N GLU A 47 31.62 -29.52 16.31
CA GLU A 47 31.33 -28.10 16.50
C GLU A 47 30.68 -27.50 15.25
N GLN A 48 31.22 -27.81 14.07
CA GLN A 48 30.68 -27.36 12.80
C GLN A 48 29.25 -27.89 12.56
N GLU A 49 28.99 -29.17 12.84
CA GLU A 49 27.65 -29.74 12.69
C GLU A 49 26.63 -29.03 13.60
N LYS A 50 27.05 -28.71 14.84
CA LYS A 50 26.23 -27.96 15.77
C LYS A 50 25.98 -26.52 15.28
N GLU A 51 27.02 -25.82 14.82
CA GLU A 51 26.88 -24.46 14.27
C GLU A 51 25.94 -24.43 13.07
N VAL A 52 26.00 -25.44 12.19
CA VAL A 52 25.10 -25.56 11.04
C VAL A 52 23.66 -25.77 11.51
N GLN A 53 23.41 -26.68 12.46
CA GLN A 53 22.06 -26.91 12.98
C GLN A 53 21.49 -25.67 13.66
N GLU A 54 22.30 -24.94 14.44
CA GLU A 54 21.87 -23.68 15.07
C GLU A 54 21.57 -22.60 14.03
N ALA A 55 22.38 -22.51 12.96
CA ALA A 55 22.15 -21.58 11.86
C ALA A 55 20.88 -21.92 11.08
N GLU A 56 20.65 -23.19 10.77
CA GLU A 56 19.43 -23.65 10.08
C GLU A 56 18.17 -23.37 10.90
N SER A 57 18.19 -23.68 12.20
CA SER A 57 17.07 -23.37 13.12
C SER A 57 16.80 -21.87 13.19
N CYS A 58 17.84 -21.04 13.23
CA CYS A 58 17.68 -19.59 13.27
C CYS A 58 17.06 -19.04 11.97
N VAL A 59 17.46 -19.59 10.81
CA VAL A 59 16.86 -19.22 9.52
C VAL A 59 15.40 -19.65 9.46
N GLU A 60 15.08 -20.87 9.88
CA GLU A 60 13.71 -21.38 9.90
C GLU A 60 12.81 -20.50 10.80
N GLU A 61 13.24 -20.17 12.01
CA GLU A 61 12.50 -19.27 12.91
C GLU A 61 12.31 -17.87 12.30
N ALA A 62 13.32 -17.35 11.60
CA ALA A 62 13.24 -16.06 10.95
C ALA A 62 12.27 -16.07 9.75
N GLU A 63 12.24 -17.15 8.98
CA GLU A 63 11.31 -17.36 7.88
C GLU A 63 9.87 -17.48 8.37
N GLU A 64 9.61 -18.29 9.41
CA GLU A 64 8.29 -18.41 10.03
C GLU A 64 7.77 -17.06 10.55
N TYR A 65 8.64 -16.29 11.19
CA TYR A 65 8.29 -14.96 11.67
C TYR A 65 7.97 -14.00 10.51
N LEU A 66 8.80 -13.99 9.46
CA LEU A 66 8.57 -13.17 8.27
C LEU A 66 7.22 -13.51 7.61
N ASP A 67 6.93 -14.79 7.43
CA ASP A 67 5.68 -15.26 6.84
C ASP A 67 4.48 -14.86 7.68
N SER A 68 4.57 -14.96 9.01
CA SER A 68 3.51 -14.52 9.92
C SER A 68 3.23 -13.01 9.80
N VAL A 69 4.28 -12.18 9.78
CA VAL A 69 4.15 -10.73 9.62
C VAL A 69 3.59 -10.37 8.24
N MET A 70 4.05 -11.06 7.20
CA MET A 70 3.59 -10.83 5.84
C MET A 70 2.11 -11.20 5.66
N GLU A 71 1.67 -12.35 6.16
CA GLU A 71 0.26 -12.75 6.10
C GLU A 71 -0.63 -11.76 6.86
N SER A 72 -0.21 -11.35 8.06
CA SER A 72 -0.94 -10.32 8.84
C SER A 72 -1.05 -9.01 8.06
N ALA A 73 0.04 -8.54 7.46
CA ALA A 73 0.04 -7.31 6.66
C ALA A 73 -0.87 -7.44 5.42
N MET A 74 -0.85 -8.58 4.72
CA MET A 74 -1.72 -8.83 3.58
C MET A 74 -3.20 -8.88 3.98
N GLU A 75 -3.52 -9.45 5.14
CA GLU A 75 -4.88 -9.44 5.66
C GLU A 75 -5.35 -8.02 5.98
N GLU A 76 -4.50 -7.20 6.60
CA GLU A 76 -4.79 -5.78 6.85
C GLU A 76 -5.01 -5.00 5.56
N PHE A 77 -4.15 -5.19 4.55
CA PHE A 77 -4.33 -4.55 3.24
C PHE A 77 -5.66 -4.95 2.59
N ARG A 78 -6.03 -6.23 2.67
CA ARG A 78 -7.30 -6.71 2.11
C ARG A 78 -8.49 -6.04 2.80
N ARG A 79 -8.49 -5.97 4.13
CA ARG A 79 -9.54 -5.29 4.90
C ARG A 79 -9.61 -3.80 4.55
N PHE A 80 -8.45 -3.15 4.47
CA PHE A 80 -8.36 -1.74 4.07
C PHE A 80 -8.95 -1.49 2.69
N GLU A 81 -8.62 -2.31 1.69
CA GLU A 81 -9.18 -2.18 0.33
C GLU A 81 -10.70 -2.38 0.31
N GLU A 82 -11.21 -3.36 1.05
CA GLU A 82 -12.66 -3.58 1.15
C GLU A 82 -13.37 -2.39 1.82
N GLU A 83 -12.84 -1.87 2.91
CA GLU A 83 -13.39 -0.71 3.61
C GLU A 83 -13.34 0.54 2.73
N MET A 84 -12.22 0.77 2.04
CA MET A 84 -12.06 1.87 1.10
C MET A 84 -13.09 1.78 -0.04
N ASN A 85 -13.27 0.59 -0.62
CA ASN A 85 -14.25 0.38 -1.69
C ASN A 85 -15.69 0.62 -1.21
N ARG A 86 -16.04 0.14 -0.01
CA ARG A 86 -17.36 0.40 0.59
C ARG A 86 -17.58 1.90 0.82
N ALA A 87 -16.59 2.60 1.39
CA ALA A 87 -16.67 4.03 1.63
C ALA A 87 -16.78 4.83 0.33
N CYS A 88 -15.97 4.50 -0.67
CA CYS A 88 -15.99 5.14 -1.98
C CYS A 88 -17.34 4.96 -2.67
N GLN A 89 -17.90 3.75 -2.64
CA GLN A 89 -19.23 3.47 -3.20
C GLN A 89 -20.32 4.27 -2.48
N ALA A 90 -20.29 4.33 -1.14
CA ALA A 90 -21.26 5.10 -0.36
C ALA A 90 -21.19 6.61 -0.68
N GLU A 91 -20.00 7.17 -0.76
CA GLU A 91 -19.78 8.57 -1.15
C GLU A 91 -20.23 8.84 -2.58
N TYR A 92 -19.93 7.93 -3.52
CA TYR A 92 -20.38 8.03 -4.90
C TYR A 92 -21.92 8.03 -5.00
N ASP A 93 -22.59 7.08 -4.34
CA ASP A 93 -24.05 6.98 -4.36
C ASP A 93 -24.71 8.21 -3.71
N SER A 94 -24.13 8.71 -2.62
CA SER A 94 -24.55 9.97 -1.98
C SER A 94 -24.46 11.15 -2.97
N LEU A 95 -23.32 11.30 -3.65
CA LEU A 95 -23.11 12.36 -4.63
C LEU A 95 -24.09 12.28 -5.80
N VAL A 96 -24.32 11.08 -6.33
CA VAL A 96 -25.31 10.85 -7.40
C VAL A 96 -26.70 11.24 -6.93
N ASN A 97 -27.11 10.84 -5.72
CA ASN A 97 -28.42 11.18 -5.17
C ASN A 97 -28.62 12.70 -5.00
N VAL A 98 -27.59 13.40 -4.53
CA VAL A 98 -27.60 14.88 -4.42
C VAL A 98 -27.72 15.51 -5.80
N ALA A 99 -26.93 15.06 -6.77
CA ALA A 99 -26.95 15.57 -8.14
C ALA A 99 -28.32 15.35 -8.82
N GLU A 100 -28.92 14.17 -8.64
CA GLU A 100 -30.26 13.89 -9.16
C GLU A 100 -31.33 14.78 -8.51
N SER A 101 -31.24 14.98 -7.21
CA SER A 101 -32.15 15.84 -6.45
C SER A 101 -32.06 17.29 -6.92
N ALA A 102 -30.84 17.80 -7.09
CA ALA A 102 -30.58 19.13 -7.66
C ALA A 102 -31.13 19.24 -9.09
N ARG A 103 -30.94 18.23 -9.93
CA ARG A 103 -31.48 18.20 -11.31
C ARG A 103 -33.01 18.22 -11.34
N LYS A 104 -33.67 17.43 -10.47
CA LYS A 104 -35.14 17.42 -10.32
C LYS A 104 -35.65 18.78 -9.86
N MET A 105 -34.98 19.39 -8.88
CA MET A 105 -35.31 20.73 -8.39
C MET A 105 -35.14 21.79 -9.48
N GLY A 106 -34.03 21.77 -10.22
CA GLY A 106 -33.76 22.67 -11.33
C GLY A 106 -34.85 22.62 -12.41
N ARG A 107 -35.28 21.42 -12.81
CA ARG A 107 -36.40 21.24 -13.76
C ARG A 107 -37.72 21.80 -13.24
N SER A 108 -38.00 21.64 -11.95
CA SER A 108 -39.22 22.18 -11.33
C SER A 108 -39.19 23.71 -11.28
N LEU A 109 -38.05 24.30 -10.91
CA LEU A 109 -37.83 25.74 -10.94
C LEU A 109 -37.95 26.31 -12.35
N GLU A 110 -37.37 25.66 -13.35
CA GLU A 110 -37.48 26.05 -14.76
C GLU A 110 -38.94 26.09 -15.23
N LYS A 111 -39.74 25.06 -14.90
CA LYS A 111 -41.17 25.03 -15.20
C LYS A 111 -41.94 26.15 -14.51
N ALA A 112 -41.66 26.38 -13.22
CA ALA A 112 -42.32 27.44 -12.45
C ALA A 112 -42.00 28.83 -13.01
N ALA A 113 -40.71 29.09 -13.30
CA ALA A 113 -40.26 30.33 -13.91
C ALA A 113 -40.86 30.55 -15.30
N THR A 114 -40.94 29.49 -16.12
CA THR A 114 -41.58 29.55 -17.45
C THR A 114 -43.06 29.89 -17.35
N ASN A 115 -43.78 29.27 -16.41
CA ASN A 115 -45.21 29.56 -16.20
C ASN A 115 -45.43 30.98 -15.68
N ALA A 116 -44.60 31.44 -14.74
CA ALA A 116 -44.66 32.82 -14.24
C ALA A 116 -44.38 33.82 -15.38
N SER A 117 -43.34 33.58 -16.18
CA SER A 117 -43.00 34.40 -17.34
C SER A 117 -44.14 34.49 -18.35
N LYS A 118 -44.78 33.36 -18.69
CA LYS A 118 -45.97 33.35 -19.57
C LYS A 118 -47.10 34.22 -19.01
N LYS A 119 -47.42 34.09 -17.71
CA LYS A 119 -48.45 34.93 -17.06
C LYS A 119 -48.11 36.41 -17.09
N TYR A 120 -46.84 36.77 -16.87
CA TYR A 120 -46.37 38.15 -16.97
C TYR A 120 -46.54 38.69 -18.40
N ILE A 121 -46.16 37.92 -19.41
CA ILE A 121 -46.32 38.28 -20.83
C ILE A 121 -47.80 38.46 -21.17
N GLU A 122 -48.67 37.52 -20.79
CA GLU A 122 -50.11 37.62 -21.01
C GLU A 122 -50.72 38.86 -20.33
N ALA A 123 -50.33 39.17 -19.10
CA ALA A 123 -50.79 40.36 -18.40
C ALA A 123 -50.34 41.64 -19.13
N ALA A 124 -49.09 41.69 -19.60
CA ALA A 124 -48.57 42.80 -20.38
C ALA A 124 -49.31 42.96 -21.72
N MET A 125 -49.58 41.87 -22.44
CA MET A 125 -50.34 41.87 -23.69
C MET A 125 -51.79 42.33 -23.49
N ASN A 126 -52.45 41.84 -22.45
CA ASN A 126 -53.80 42.26 -22.10
C ASN A 126 -53.86 43.76 -21.77
N SER A 127 -52.89 44.26 -21.00
CA SER A 127 -52.75 45.68 -20.67
C SER A 127 -52.51 46.54 -21.93
N ALA A 128 -51.60 46.10 -22.82
CA ALA A 128 -51.33 46.77 -24.09
C ALA A 128 -52.58 46.81 -24.99
N THR A 129 -53.31 45.70 -25.07
CA THR A 129 -54.56 45.61 -25.85
C THR A 129 -55.65 46.51 -25.30
N ALA A 130 -55.83 46.54 -23.98
CA ALA A 130 -56.76 47.45 -23.32
C ALA A 130 -56.39 48.92 -23.58
N SER A 131 -55.09 49.23 -23.52
CA SER A 131 -54.55 50.56 -23.83
C SER A 131 -54.81 50.94 -25.29
N MET A 132 -54.56 50.06 -26.25
CA MET A 132 -54.85 50.28 -27.67
C MET A 132 -56.35 50.45 -27.94
N LYS A 133 -57.22 49.61 -27.36
CA LYS A 133 -58.68 49.78 -27.48
C LYS A 133 -59.14 51.12 -26.94
N SER A 134 -58.58 51.55 -25.80
CA SER A 134 -58.88 52.83 -25.19
C SER A 134 -58.43 53.99 -26.09
N ALA A 135 -57.22 53.92 -26.63
CA ALA A 135 -56.70 54.90 -27.59
C ALA A 135 -57.54 54.96 -28.89
N MET A 136 -57.94 53.81 -29.44
CA MET A 136 -58.78 53.74 -30.65
C MET A 136 -60.19 54.30 -30.39
N LYS A 137 -60.78 54.03 -29.22
CA LYS A 137 -62.06 54.62 -28.82
C LYS A 137 -61.94 56.14 -28.64
N ALA A 138 -60.82 56.63 -28.10
CA ALA A 138 -60.53 58.05 -28.00
C ALA A 138 -60.36 58.70 -29.39
N LEU A 139 -59.74 58.01 -30.35
CA LEU A 139 -59.64 58.47 -31.73
C LEU A 139 -61.00 58.46 -32.45
N SER A 140 -61.80 57.39 -32.33
CA SER A 140 -63.11 57.31 -33.00
C SER A 140 -64.14 58.28 -32.44
N SER A 141 -64.08 58.57 -31.13
CA SER A 141 -64.88 59.65 -30.53
C SER A 141 -64.44 61.04 -31.00
N LYS A 142 -63.16 61.20 -31.35
CA LYS A 142 -62.64 62.40 -32.01
C LYS A 142 -63.14 62.54 -33.45
N TYR A 143 -63.22 61.45 -34.22
CA TYR A 143 -63.78 61.45 -35.59
C TYR A 143 -65.31 61.60 -35.65
N LYS A 144 -66.06 61.18 -34.62
CA LYS A 144 -67.52 61.44 -34.51
C LYS A 144 -67.86 62.88 -34.14
N LYS A 145 -66.89 63.68 -33.70
CA LYS A 145 -67.04 65.13 -33.46
C LYS A 145 -66.55 65.93 -34.67
N VAL A 146 -67.19 65.73 -35.82
CA VAL A 146 -67.15 66.70 -36.92
C VAL A 146 -68.59 66.88 -37.38
N HIS A 147 -69.23 67.98 -36.98
CA HIS A 147 -70.50 68.40 -37.57
C HIS A 147 -70.20 69.22 -38.84
N PRO A 148 -70.86 68.96 -39.99
CA PRO A 148 -70.79 69.85 -41.14
C PRO A 148 -71.49 71.17 -40.82
N SER A 149 -70.94 72.26 -41.38
CA SER A 149 -71.41 73.64 -41.23
C SER A 149 -72.78 73.90 -41.85
#